data_AF-A0A1B1YAD8-F1
#
_entry.id   AF-A0A1B1YAD8-F1
#
_cell.length_a   1.000
_cell.length_b   1.000
_cell.length_c   1.000
_cell.angle_alpha   90.00
_cell.angle_beta   90.00
_cell.angle_gamma   90.00
#
_symmetry.space_group_name_H-M   'P 1'
#
loop_
_entity.id
_entity.type
_entity.pdbx_description
1 polymer ?
#
loop_
_entity_poly.entity_id
_entity_poly.type
_entity_poly.pdbx_seq_one_letter_code
_entity_poly.pdbx_strand_id
1 'polypeptide(L)'
;MAEFCLKCFNEMENKNYKKDDVVLSKYPETCEGCGQIKHTVVKVRNKKLTNTILIAVIIANLILWPTLILLLRDSTSHQTSIDTPEEYAYYAAVYAMKNEYLKNPDDAEFQPFEEASIVSDGNNTYVVSMWIKSKNSLGVMVKSDFEILVRYEPENKQWRLLGYTEK
;
A
#
# COMPACT_ATOMS: atom_id res chain seq x y z
N MET A 1 35.61 49.20 -23.27
CA MET A 1 34.77 48.19 -22.61
C MET A 1 33.95 48.98 -21.62
N ALA A 2 32.63 49.03 -21.76
CA ALA A 2 31.82 49.96 -20.98
C ALA A 2 31.60 49.43 -19.55
N GLU A 3 31.82 50.28 -18.55
CA GLU A 3 31.82 49.90 -17.13
C GLU A 3 30.56 50.38 -16.40
N PHE A 4 29.66 49.46 -16.08
CA PHE A 4 28.38 49.78 -15.42
C PHE A 4 28.27 49.17 -14.03
N CYS A 5 27.76 49.94 -13.07
CA CYS A 5 27.36 49.39 -11.78
C CYS A 5 26.17 48.43 -11.95
N LEU A 6 25.98 47.51 -11.00
CA LEU A 6 24.93 46.46 -11.08
C LEU A 6 23.54 47.02 -11.41
N LYS A 7 23.19 48.20 -10.87
CA LYS A 7 21.89 48.84 -11.13
C LYS A 7 21.73 49.26 -12.59
N CYS A 8 22.69 50.03 -13.12
CA CYS A 8 22.65 50.49 -14.50
C CYS A 8 22.80 49.33 -15.49
N PHE A 9 23.59 48.31 -15.14
CA PHE A 9 23.72 47.11 -15.95
C PHE A 9 22.39 46.34 -16.05
N ASN A 10 21.69 46.16 -14.92
CA ASN A 10 20.35 45.55 -14.90
C ASN A 10 19.32 46.33 -15.72
N GLU A 11 19.35 47.66 -15.64
CA GLU A 11 18.45 48.54 -16.40
C GLU A 11 18.73 48.47 -17.90
N MET A 12 20.00 48.46 -18.31
CA MET A 12 20.43 48.33 -19.71
C MET A 12 20.07 46.97 -20.32
N GLU A 13 20.32 45.89 -19.59
CA GLU A 13 20.07 44.52 -20.07
C GLU A 13 18.61 44.07 -19.88
N ASN A 14 17.78 44.90 -19.23
CA ASN A 14 16.44 44.53 -18.76
C ASN A 14 16.44 43.19 -17.99
N LYS A 15 17.37 43.07 -17.03
CA LYS A 15 17.57 41.90 -16.17
C LYS A 15 17.51 42.30 -14.71
N ASN A 16 17.42 41.29 -13.84
CA ASN A 16 17.46 41.48 -12.38
C ASN A 16 18.57 40.61 -11.77
N TYR A 17 19.81 40.81 -12.22
CA TYR A 17 20.95 40.10 -11.65
C TYR A 17 21.17 40.53 -10.20
N LYS A 18 21.40 39.55 -9.33
CA LYS A 18 21.85 39.79 -7.95
C LYS A 18 23.38 39.83 -7.91
N LYS A 19 23.94 40.31 -6.80
CA LYS A 19 25.40 40.31 -6.58
C LYS A 19 26.02 38.92 -6.78
N ASP A 20 25.28 37.86 -6.44
CA ASP A 20 25.75 36.48 -6.60
C ASP A 20 25.77 35.98 -8.05
N ASP A 21 25.14 36.70 -8.97
CA ASP A 21 25.02 36.35 -10.38
C ASP A 21 26.06 37.07 -11.24
N VAL A 22 26.85 37.97 -10.65
CA VAL A 22 27.89 38.73 -11.34
C VAL A 22 29.22 38.71 -10.59
N VAL A 23 30.29 39.05 -11.27
CA VAL A 23 31.60 39.38 -10.71
C VAL A 23 31.75 40.89 -10.83
N LEU A 24 31.95 41.54 -9.69
CA LEU A 24 32.19 42.98 -9.62
C LEU A 24 33.69 43.28 -9.66
N SER A 25 34.05 44.48 -10.12
CA SER A 25 35.44 44.95 -10.15
C SER A 25 36.06 44.99 -8.75
N LYS A 26 37.38 44.79 -8.66
CA LYS A 26 38.10 44.74 -7.37
C LYS A 26 38.12 46.11 -6.69
N TYR A 27 38.28 47.17 -7.47
CA TYR A 27 38.31 48.55 -7.00
C TYR A 27 37.11 49.30 -7.58
N PRO A 28 36.54 50.26 -6.84
CA PRO A 28 35.42 51.03 -7.36
C PRO A 28 35.90 51.96 -8.48
N GLU A 29 35.15 51.98 -9.57
CA GLU A 29 35.43 52.73 -10.79
C GLU A 29 34.25 53.67 -11.06
N THR A 30 34.44 54.63 -11.95
CA THR A 30 33.36 55.56 -12.32
C THR A 30 32.35 54.82 -13.21
N CYS A 31 31.11 54.70 -12.76
CA CYS A 31 30.07 54.06 -13.55
C CYS A 31 29.62 54.96 -14.73
N GLU A 32 29.65 54.45 -15.96
CA GLU A 32 29.27 55.19 -17.17
C GLU A 32 27.77 55.55 -17.25
N GLY A 33 26.90 54.81 -16.54
CA GLY A 33 25.46 55.06 -16.54
C GLY A 33 24.98 56.10 -15.53
N CYS A 34 25.66 56.23 -14.37
CA CYS A 34 25.22 57.12 -13.29
C CYS A 34 26.29 58.12 -12.81
N GLY A 35 27.52 58.06 -13.34
CA GLY A 35 28.63 58.95 -13.00
C GLY A 35 29.20 58.79 -11.58
N GLN A 36 28.71 57.84 -10.79
CA GLN A 36 29.14 57.62 -9.41
C GLN A 36 30.25 56.57 -9.30
N ILE A 37 31.18 56.75 -8.35
CA ILE A 37 32.23 55.78 -8.02
C ILE A 37 31.60 54.55 -7.34
N LYS A 38 31.58 53.42 -8.05
CA LYS A 38 30.96 52.17 -7.62
C LYS A 38 31.71 50.97 -8.19
N HIS A 39 31.50 49.79 -7.62
CA HIS A 39 31.95 48.57 -8.26
C HIS A 39 31.13 48.28 -9.53
N THR A 40 31.83 48.01 -10.62
CA THR A 40 31.30 47.81 -11.98
C THR A 40 31.21 46.31 -12.27
N VAL A 41 30.32 45.91 -13.17
CA VAL A 41 30.12 44.50 -13.55
C VAL A 41 31.19 44.09 -14.54
N VAL A 42 32.05 43.14 -14.15
CA VAL A 42 33.12 42.58 -15.00
C VAL A 42 32.63 41.39 -15.80
N LYS A 43 31.81 40.53 -15.18
CA LYS A 43 31.33 39.29 -15.81
C LYS A 43 30.02 38.81 -15.18
N VAL A 44 29.11 38.31 -16.00
CA VAL A 44 27.93 37.57 -15.51
C VAL A 44 28.30 36.10 -15.27
N ARG A 45 27.98 35.57 -14.08
CA ARG A 45 28.17 34.16 -13.73
C ARG A 45 27.05 33.35 -14.37
N ASN A 46 27.41 32.31 -15.12
CA ASN A 46 26.45 31.37 -15.68
C ASN A 46 26.20 30.26 -14.66
N LYS A 47 25.17 30.40 -13.82
CA LYS A 47 24.76 29.33 -12.90
C LYS A 47 23.86 28.35 -13.66
N LYS A 48 24.31 27.11 -13.81
CA LYS A 48 23.40 26.01 -14.17
C LYS A 48 22.44 25.80 -13.00
N LEU A 49 21.15 26.01 -13.22
CA LEU A 49 20.08 25.67 -12.28
C LEU A 49 19.94 24.14 -12.22
N THR A 50 20.88 23.45 -11.60
CA THR A 50 20.72 22.02 -11.27
C THR A 50 19.96 21.94 -9.96
N ASN A 51 18.63 22.03 -10.04
CA ASN A 51 17.77 21.89 -8.88
C ASN A 51 17.58 20.39 -8.57
N THR A 52 18.69 19.73 -8.20
CA THR A 52 18.78 18.27 -8.01
C THR A 52 17.73 17.75 -7.03
N ILE A 53 17.36 18.55 -6.03
CA ILE A 53 16.31 18.22 -5.06
C ILE A 53 14.94 18.12 -5.73
N LEU A 54 14.57 19.06 -6.61
CA LEU A 54 13.30 18.98 -7.35
C LEU A 54 13.25 17.76 -8.26
N ILE A 55 14.37 17.45 -8.94
CA ILE A 55 14.47 16.27 -9.80
C ILE A 55 14.29 14.98 -8.99
N ALA A 56 14.93 14.89 -7.82
CA ALA A 56 14.79 13.74 -6.93
C ALA A 56 13.35 13.55 -6.43
N VAL A 57 12.65 14.64 -6.07
CA VAL A 57 11.24 14.59 -5.62
C VAL A 57 10.30 14.11 -6.72
N ILE A 58 10.55 14.51 -7.98
CA ILE A 58 9.76 14.05 -9.13
C ILE A 58 9.96 12.55 -9.34
N ILE A 59 11.21 12.06 -9.35
CA ILE A 59 11.52 10.64 -9.53
C ILE A 59 10.91 9.78 -8.42
N ALA A 60 11.01 10.23 -7.17
CA ALA A 60 10.42 9.53 -6.03
C ALA A 60 8.89 9.38 -6.18
N ASN A 61 8.19 10.46 -6.57
CA ASN A 61 6.74 10.39 -6.84
C ASN A 61 6.41 9.47 -8.03
N LEU A 62 7.25 9.45 -9.06
CA LEU A 62 7.05 8.62 -10.24
C LEU A 62 7.11 7.11 -9.92
N ILE A 63 7.77 6.73 -8.82
CA ILE A 63 7.87 5.33 -8.35
C ILE A 63 6.85 5.05 -7.24
N LEU A 64 6.64 5.98 -6.30
CA LEU A 64 5.75 5.81 -5.14
C LEU A 64 4.27 5.67 -5.52
N TRP A 65 3.77 6.50 -6.44
CA TRP A 65 2.36 6.44 -6.83
C TRP A 65 1.95 5.15 -7.55
N PRO A 66 2.70 4.65 -8.56
CA PRO A 66 2.32 3.39 -9.21
C PRO A 66 2.48 2.17 -8.28
N THR A 67 3.47 2.14 -7.40
CA THR A 67 3.59 1.07 -6.39
C THR A 67 2.42 1.09 -5.41
N LEU A 68 1.99 2.26 -4.95
CA LEU A 68 0.79 2.40 -4.11
C LEU A 68 -0.48 1.95 -4.83
N ILE A 69 -0.66 2.31 -6.11
CA ILE A 69 -1.81 1.89 -6.92
C ILE A 69 -1.84 0.36 -7.11
N LEU A 70 -0.69 -0.27 -7.31
CA LEU A 70 -0.59 -1.72 -7.41
C LEU A 70 -0.96 -2.42 -6.09
N LEU A 71 -0.47 -1.91 -4.96
CA LEU A 71 -0.82 -2.43 -3.64
C LEU A 71 -2.32 -2.28 -3.34
N LEU A 72 -2.92 -1.14 -3.70
CA LEU A 72 -4.36 -0.92 -3.53
C LEU A 72 -5.20 -1.82 -4.46
N ARG A 73 -4.71 -2.14 -5.67
CA ARG A 73 -5.41 -3.08 -6.56
C ARG A 73 -5.39 -4.50 -6.03
N ASP A 74 -4.27 -4.98 -5.49
CA ASP A 74 -4.19 -6.29 -4.87
C ASP A 74 -5.16 -6.43 -3.69
N SER A 75 -5.30 -5.39 -2.85
CA SER A 75 -6.25 -5.42 -1.74
C SER A 75 -7.72 -5.43 -2.19
N THR A 76 -8.01 -5.11 -3.45
CA THR A 76 -9.37 -5.15 -4.00
C THR A 76 -9.71 -6.48 -4.69
N SER A 77 -8.78 -7.45 -4.70
CA SER A 77 -8.98 -8.77 -5.33
C SER A 77 -9.50 -9.87 -4.39
N HIS A 78 -9.73 -9.57 -3.10
CA HIS A 78 -10.55 -10.46 -2.28
C HIS A 78 -12.02 -10.30 -2.69
N GLN A 79 -12.51 -11.34 -3.35
CA GLN A 79 -13.89 -11.51 -3.79
C GLN A 79 -14.90 -11.10 -2.72
N THR A 80 -15.73 -10.14 -3.11
CA THR A 80 -17.17 -9.97 -2.84
C THR A 80 -17.73 -10.80 -1.67
N SER A 81 -17.72 -10.24 -0.46
CA SER A 81 -18.52 -10.76 0.64
C SER A 81 -19.98 -10.34 0.47
N ILE A 82 -20.85 -11.33 0.28
CA ILE A 82 -22.17 -11.27 0.90
C ILE A 82 -22.00 -12.13 2.14
N ASP A 83 -21.59 -11.50 3.25
CA ASP A 83 -21.36 -12.12 4.55
C ASP A 83 -22.65 -12.76 5.09
N THR A 84 -22.99 -13.95 4.58
CA THR A 84 -24.18 -14.70 5.01
C THR A 84 -23.90 -15.44 6.32
N PRO A 85 -24.88 -15.58 7.22
CA PRO A 85 -24.73 -16.40 8.43
C PRO A 85 -24.24 -17.83 8.14
N GLU A 86 -24.60 -18.38 6.98
CA GLU A 86 -24.17 -19.68 6.47
C GLU A 86 -22.67 -19.71 6.17
N GLU A 87 -22.12 -18.67 5.57
CA GLU A 87 -20.68 -18.54 5.30
C GLU A 87 -19.86 -18.46 6.59
N TYR A 88 -20.35 -17.71 7.60
CA TYR A 88 -19.74 -17.73 8.93
C TYR A 88 -19.81 -19.10 9.61
N ALA A 89 -20.93 -19.82 9.44
CA ALA A 89 -21.05 -21.18 9.95
C ALA A 89 -20.04 -22.13 9.29
N TYR A 90 -19.83 -22.00 7.98
CA TYR A 90 -18.82 -22.76 7.26
C TYR A 90 -17.41 -22.50 7.81
N TYR A 91 -17.01 -21.22 7.94
CA TYR A 91 -15.68 -20.89 8.48
C TYR A 91 -15.51 -21.33 9.93
N ALA A 92 -16.57 -21.23 10.74
CA ALA A 92 -16.56 -21.74 12.11
C ALA A 92 -16.36 -23.27 12.15
N ALA A 93 -17.03 -24.01 11.25
CA ALA A 93 -16.87 -25.45 11.13
C ALA A 93 -15.43 -25.84 10.73
N VAL A 94 -14.87 -25.16 9.71
CA VAL A 94 -13.47 -25.36 9.29
C VAL A 94 -12.50 -25.08 10.45
N TYR A 95 -12.70 -23.98 11.15
CA TYR A 95 -11.87 -23.60 12.30
C TYR A 95 -11.95 -24.65 13.42
N ALA A 96 -13.16 -25.12 13.76
CA ALA A 96 -13.35 -26.14 14.77
C ALA A 96 -12.64 -27.45 14.38
N MET A 97 -12.78 -27.91 13.13
CA MET A 97 -12.11 -29.13 12.68
C MET A 97 -10.59 -29.02 12.73
N LYS A 98 -10.02 -27.88 12.33
CA LYS A 98 -8.56 -27.64 12.39
C LYS A 98 -8.02 -27.66 13.82
N ASN A 99 -8.74 -27.09 14.77
CA ASN A 99 -8.25 -26.91 16.13
C ASN A 99 -8.60 -28.07 17.07
N GLU A 100 -9.72 -28.76 16.84
CA GLU A 100 -10.26 -29.74 17.78
C GLU A 100 -10.18 -31.20 17.28
N TYR A 101 -10.19 -31.44 15.97
CA TYR A 101 -10.26 -32.81 15.42
C TYR A 101 -9.01 -33.26 14.65
N LEU A 102 -8.56 -32.46 13.68
CA LEU A 102 -7.53 -32.87 12.74
C LEU A 102 -6.17 -32.97 13.40
N LYS A 103 -5.51 -34.13 13.25
CA LYS A 103 -4.15 -34.35 13.79
C LYS A 103 -3.08 -33.55 13.05
N ASN A 104 -3.30 -33.29 11.77
CA ASN A 104 -2.39 -32.53 10.89
C ASN A 104 -3.22 -31.48 10.13
N PRO A 105 -3.56 -30.35 10.75
CA PRO A 105 -4.46 -29.37 10.17
C PRO A 105 -3.84 -28.58 8.99
N ASP A 106 -2.52 -28.44 8.95
CA ASP A 106 -1.82 -27.66 7.92
C ASP A 106 -1.84 -28.34 6.54
N ASP A 107 -1.87 -29.68 6.51
CA ASP A 107 -1.93 -30.49 5.29
C ASP A 107 -3.38 -30.75 4.82
N ALA A 108 -4.38 -30.23 5.53
CA ALA A 108 -5.78 -30.54 5.28
C ALA A 108 -6.40 -29.66 4.19
N GLU A 109 -7.03 -30.30 3.21
CA GLU A 109 -7.83 -29.67 2.16
C GLU A 109 -9.32 -29.76 2.52
N PHE A 110 -10.03 -28.63 2.41
CA PHE A 110 -11.46 -28.52 2.71
C PHE A 110 -12.23 -28.29 1.41
N GLN A 111 -13.45 -28.82 1.35
CA GLN A 111 -14.38 -28.53 0.25
C GLN A 111 -14.66 -27.02 0.15
N PRO A 112 -14.62 -26.40 -1.04
CA PRO A 112 -15.02 -25.01 -1.21
C PRO A 112 -16.44 -24.74 -0.70
N PHE A 113 -16.68 -23.55 -0.15
CA PHE A 113 -17.98 -23.17 0.43
C PHE A 113 -19.13 -23.33 -0.57
N GLU A 114 -18.90 -22.99 -1.84
CA GLU A 114 -19.88 -23.03 -2.92
C GLU A 114 -20.37 -24.45 -3.23
N GLU A 115 -19.61 -25.47 -2.83
CA GLU A 115 -19.94 -26.87 -3.02
C GLU A 115 -20.41 -27.54 -1.71
N ALA A 116 -20.25 -26.88 -0.57
CA ALA A 116 -20.68 -27.37 0.72
C ALA A 116 -22.20 -27.20 0.90
N SER A 117 -22.82 -28.14 1.60
CA SER A 117 -24.25 -28.05 1.94
C SER A 117 -24.42 -27.55 3.35
N ILE A 118 -25.17 -26.46 3.53
CA ILE A 118 -25.38 -25.82 4.83
C ILE A 118 -26.88 -25.73 5.10
N VAL A 119 -27.31 -26.25 6.24
CA VAL A 119 -28.71 -26.25 6.67
C VAL A 119 -28.81 -25.54 8.02
N SER A 120 -29.67 -24.54 8.12
CA SER A 120 -29.97 -23.85 9.38
C SER A 120 -31.18 -24.47 10.06
N ASP A 121 -31.05 -24.75 11.35
CA ASP A 121 -32.12 -25.26 12.23
C ASP A 121 -32.93 -24.10 12.88
N GLY A 122 -32.71 -22.86 12.45
CA GLY A 122 -33.45 -21.67 12.92
C GLY A 122 -33.09 -21.18 14.34
N ASN A 123 -32.41 -21.99 15.16
CA ASN A 123 -31.92 -21.61 16.49
C ASN A 123 -30.42 -21.25 16.47
N ASN A 124 -29.99 -20.43 15.50
CA ASN A 124 -28.58 -20.08 15.25
C ASN A 124 -27.65 -21.30 15.16
N THR A 125 -28.21 -22.45 14.83
CA THR A 125 -27.51 -23.73 14.74
C THR A 125 -27.49 -24.14 13.28
N TYR A 126 -26.32 -24.49 12.80
CA TYR A 126 -26.06 -24.78 11.41
C TYR A 126 -25.41 -26.15 11.31
N VAL A 127 -25.91 -26.95 10.39
CA VAL A 127 -25.33 -28.22 9.99
C VAL A 127 -24.56 -27.98 8.70
N VAL A 128 -23.25 -28.13 8.77
CA VAL A 128 -22.35 -27.96 7.63
C VAL A 128 -21.88 -29.33 7.17
N SER A 129 -22.33 -29.73 5.99
CA SER A 129 -21.93 -30.97 5.33
C SER A 129 -20.83 -30.66 4.31
N MET A 130 -19.63 -31.19 4.55
CA MET A 130 -18.49 -30.99 3.66
C MET A 130 -17.56 -32.21 3.65
N TRP A 131 -16.86 -32.43 2.54
CA TRP A 131 -15.71 -33.34 2.56
C TRP A 131 -14.46 -32.64 3.10
N ILE A 132 -13.65 -33.38 3.85
CA ILE A 132 -12.35 -32.94 4.34
C ILE A 132 -11.33 -34.00 3.97
N LYS A 133 -10.27 -33.59 3.29
CA LYS A 133 -9.16 -34.45 2.92
C LYS A 133 -7.97 -34.13 3.82
N SER A 134 -7.61 -35.07 4.68
CA SER A 134 -6.59 -34.86 5.70
C SER A 134 -5.73 -36.08 5.92
N LYS A 135 -4.57 -35.87 6.55
CA LYS A 135 -3.60 -36.92 6.83
C LYS A 135 -3.96 -37.65 8.13
N ASN A 136 -4.23 -38.95 8.03
CA ASN A 136 -4.51 -39.79 9.20
C ASN A 136 -3.24 -40.04 10.04
N SER A 137 -3.36 -40.77 11.16
CA SER A 137 -2.21 -41.07 12.04
C SER A 137 -1.11 -41.93 11.40
N LEU A 138 -1.39 -42.57 10.27
CA LEU A 138 -0.42 -43.35 9.50
C LEU A 138 0.24 -42.52 8.39
N GLY A 139 -0.11 -41.25 8.28
CA GLY A 139 0.47 -40.35 7.29
C GLY A 139 -0.18 -40.43 5.91
N VAL A 140 -1.32 -41.11 5.78
CA VAL A 140 -2.02 -41.28 4.50
C VAL A 140 -3.10 -40.21 4.35
N MET A 141 -3.22 -39.62 3.17
CA MET A 141 -4.29 -38.68 2.84
C MET A 141 -5.59 -39.42 2.61
N VAL A 142 -6.59 -39.13 3.44
CA VAL A 142 -7.94 -39.71 3.36
C VAL A 142 -8.94 -38.58 3.18
N LYS A 143 -9.86 -38.75 2.22
CA LYS A 143 -11.00 -37.88 2.02
C LYS A 143 -12.20 -38.52 2.72
N SER A 144 -12.74 -37.84 3.73
CA SER A 144 -13.93 -38.27 4.47
C SER A 144 -15.00 -37.20 4.41
N ASP A 145 -16.27 -37.62 4.43
CA ASP A 145 -17.42 -36.72 4.45
C ASP A 145 -17.82 -36.44 5.91
N PHE A 146 -18.01 -35.16 6.24
CA PHE A 146 -18.36 -34.72 7.58
C PHE A 146 -19.69 -34.00 7.61
N GLU A 147 -20.45 -34.21 8.69
CA GLU A 147 -21.54 -33.34 9.12
C GLU A 147 -21.14 -32.65 10.42
N ILE A 148 -20.96 -31.34 10.38
CA ILE A 148 -20.43 -30.54 11.49
C ILE A 148 -21.54 -29.63 12.00
N LEU A 149 -21.84 -29.72 13.28
CA LEU A 149 -22.87 -28.90 13.93
C LEU A 149 -22.20 -27.75 14.67
N VAL A 150 -22.44 -26.53 14.21
CA VAL A 150 -21.96 -25.30 14.84
C VAL A 150 -23.12 -24.42 15.27
N ARG A 151 -22.97 -23.73 16.39
CA ARG A 151 -23.94 -22.76 16.90
C ARG A 151 -23.30 -21.41 17.14
N TYR A 152 -23.99 -20.36 16.72
CA TYR A 152 -23.63 -18.99 17.07
C TYR A 152 -24.27 -18.59 18.41
N GLU A 153 -23.45 -18.18 19.37
CA GLU A 153 -23.87 -17.66 20.67
C GLU A 153 -23.80 -16.11 20.64
N PRO A 154 -24.93 -15.40 20.44
CA PRO A 154 -24.91 -13.95 20.25
C PRO A 154 -24.50 -13.18 21.52
N GLU A 155 -24.71 -13.76 22.71
CA GLU A 155 -24.32 -13.16 23.99
C GLU A 155 -22.80 -12.98 24.10
N ASN A 156 -22.05 -13.98 23.64
CA ASN A 156 -20.58 -14.01 23.69
C ASN A 156 -19.93 -13.66 22.34
N LYS A 157 -20.74 -13.45 21.30
CA LYS A 157 -20.31 -13.22 19.91
C LYS A 157 -19.33 -14.29 19.41
N GLN A 158 -19.56 -15.54 19.79
CA GLN A 158 -18.66 -16.65 19.48
C GLN A 158 -19.41 -17.80 18.79
N TRP A 159 -18.67 -18.58 18.02
CA TRP A 159 -19.13 -19.84 17.46
C TRP A 159 -18.67 -21.00 18.32
N ARG A 160 -19.56 -21.98 18.51
CA ARG A 160 -19.29 -23.17 19.30
C ARG A 160 -19.56 -24.43 18.49
N LEU A 161 -18.62 -25.36 18.51
CA LEU A 161 -18.82 -26.72 18.02
C LEU A 161 -19.77 -27.47 18.97
N LEU A 162 -20.88 -27.96 18.45
CA LEU A 162 -21.80 -28.83 19.19
C LEU A 162 -21.46 -30.30 19.01
N GLY A 163 -20.96 -30.67 17.83
CA GLY A 163 -20.54 -32.03 17.50
C GLY A 163 -20.25 -32.18 16.02
N TYR A 164 -19.74 -33.35 15.65
CA TYR A 164 -19.50 -33.72 14.27
C TYR A 164 -19.73 -35.22 14.08
N THR A 165 -20.08 -35.63 12.86
CA THR A 165 -20.18 -37.03 12.45
C THR A 165 -19.37 -37.23 11.17
N GLU A 166 -18.48 -38.22 11.18
CA GLU A 166 -17.76 -38.68 9.98
C GLU A 166 -18.57 -39.82 9.34
N LYS A 167 -18.80 -39.74 8.02
CA LYS A 167 -19.55 -40.73 7.23
C LYS A 167 -18.63 -41.63 6.41
#